data_AF-A0A966QLY4-F1
#
_entry.id   AF-A0A966QLY4-F1
#
_cell.length_a   1.000
_cell.length_b   1.000
_cell.length_c   1.000
_cell.angle_alpha   90.00
_cell.angle_beta   90.00
_cell.angle_gamma   90.00
#
_symmetry.space_group_name_H-M   'P 1'
#
loop_
_entity.id
_entity.type
_entity.pdbx_description
1 polymer ?
#
loop_
_entity_poly.entity_id
_entity_poly.type
_entity_poly.pdbx_seq_one_letter_code
_entity_poly.pdbx_strand_id
1 'polypeptide(L)' 'MVEDSALVKALAEASHAFDNTGADPERNCWMAVHHHVHGVLPSEYDIREVPEDLYLAVLARRKQAQQEG' A
#
# COMPACT_ATOMS: atom_id res chain seq x y z
N MET A 1 15.90 -13.39 -0.09
CA MET A 1 15.24 -12.91 -1.32
C MET A 1 14.58 -11.61 -0.94
N VAL A 2 15.16 -10.51 -1.42
CA VAL A 2 14.95 -9.10 -0.99
C VAL A 2 14.15 -8.30 -2.02
N GLU A 3 13.44 -9.02 -2.89
CA GLU A 3 12.45 -8.49 -3.81
C GLU A 3 11.28 -8.06 -2.92
N ASP A 4 11.12 -6.82 -2.47
CA ASP A 4 11.29 -5.64 -3.28
C ASP A 4 11.27 -4.39 -2.36
N SER A 5 12.35 -4.13 -1.62
CA SER A 5 12.39 -3.00 -0.66
C SER A 5 12.14 -1.65 -1.37
N ALA A 6 12.51 -1.53 -2.65
CA ALA A 6 12.27 -0.33 -3.45
C ALA A 6 10.78 -0.20 -3.85
N LEU A 7 10.14 -1.27 -4.34
CA LEU A 7 8.71 -1.27 -4.64
C LEU A 7 7.88 -1.05 -3.39
N VAL A 8 8.17 -1.76 -2.30
CA VAL A 8 7.47 -1.59 -1.02
C VAL A 8 7.55 -0.13 -0.55
N LYS A 9 8.72 0.50 -0.70
CA LYS A 9 8.90 1.93 -0.38
C LYS A 9 8.10 2.82 -1.34
N ALA A 10 8.14 2.56 -2.64
CA ALA A 10 7.39 3.32 -3.63
C ALA A 10 5.87 3.22 -3.43
N LEU A 11 5.35 2.03 -3.11
CA LEU A 11 3.94 1.80 -2.81
C LEU A 11 3.53 2.43 -1.49
N ALA A 12 4.39 2.39 -0.47
CA ALA A 12 4.15 3.10 0.78
C ALA A 12 4.08 4.62 0.54
N GLU A 13 4.99 5.19 -0.25
CA GLU A 13 4.94 6.61 -0.66
C GLU A 13 3.67 6.92 -1.47
N ALA A 14 3.30 6.08 -2.43
CA ALA A 14 2.06 6.22 -3.19
C ALA A 14 0.81 6.15 -2.29
N SER A 15 0.84 5.32 -1.24
CA SER A 15 -0.26 5.25 -0.27
C SER A 15 -0.50 6.58 0.47
N HIS A 16 0.51 7.44 0.62
CA HIS A 16 0.34 8.76 1.23
C HIS A 16 -0.42 9.73 0.32
N ALA A 17 -0.45 9.52 -0.99
CA ALA A 17 -1.27 10.33 -1.90
C ALA A 17 -2.78 10.12 -1.65
N PHE A 18 -3.18 8.94 -1.13
CA PHE A 18 -4.57 8.61 -0.81
C PHE A 18 -5.02 9.10 0.59
N ASP A 19 -4.11 9.62 1.41
CA ASP A 19 -4.39 10.09 2.77
C ASP A 19 -5.49 11.18 2.81
N ASN A 20 -5.55 11.99 1.75
CA ASN A 20 -6.54 13.05 1.60
C ASN A 20 -7.97 12.55 1.30
N THR A 21 -8.15 11.26 1.01
CA THR A 21 -9.44 10.63 0.68
C THR A 21 -10.02 9.78 1.81
N GLY A 22 -9.26 9.54 2.87
CA GLY A 22 -9.68 8.78 4.03
C GLY A 22 -8.52 8.49 4.98
N ALA A 23 -8.80 8.56 6.28
CA ALA A 23 -7.81 8.39 7.35
C ALA A 23 -7.39 6.93 7.62
N ASP A 24 -7.68 6.01 6.69
CA ASP A 24 -7.42 4.58 6.90
C ASP A 24 -6.12 4.16 6.18
N PRO A 25 -5.02 3.94 6.92
CA PRO A 25 -3.75 3.58 6.33
C PRO A 25 -3.77 2.19 5.66
N GLU A 26 -4.62 1.28 6.12
CA GLU A 26 -4.76 -0.08 5.57
C GLU A 26 -5.39 0.00 4.18
N ARG A 27 -6.51 0.71 4.06
CA ARG A 27 -7.18 0.96 2.77
C ARG A 27 -6.26 1.67 1.79
N ASN A 28 -5.53 2.69 2.24
CA ASN A 28 -4.64 3.47 1.39
C ASN A 28 -3.46 2.63 0.87
N CYS A 29 -2.87 1.77 1.72
CA CYS A 29 -1.84 0.82 1.30
C CYS A 29 -2.40 -0.18 0.28
N TRP A 30 -3.56 -0.75 0.57
CA TRP A 30 -4.22 -1.70 -0.33
C TRP A 30 -4.53 -1.09 -1.70
N MET A 31 -5.04 0.15 -1.75
CA MET A 31 -5.32 0.86 -3.01
C MET A 31 -4.06 1.07 -3.84
N ALA A 32 -2.93 1.44 -3.21
CA ALA A 32 -1.66 1.62 -3.90
C ALA A 32 -1.16 0.29 -4.50
N VAL A 33 -1.25 -0.81 -3.74
CA VAL A 33 -0.87 -2.15 -4.21
C VAL A 33 -1.79 -2.60 -5.33
N HIS A 34 -3.11 -2.42 -5.20
CA HIS A 34 -4.08 -2.76 -6.22
C HIS A 34 -3.81 -2.01 -7.52
N HIS A 35 -3.60 -0.70 -7.43
CA HIS A 35 -3.30 0.12 -8.60
C HIS A 35 -2.00 -0.32 -9.29
N HIS A 36 -0.99 -0.75 -8.53
CA HIS A 36 0.24 -1.28 -9.11
C HIS A 36 0.06 -2.63 -9.81
N VAL A 37 -0.69 -3.55 -9.18
CA VAL A 37 -0.91 -4.90 -9.71
C VAL A 37 -1.84 -4.88 -10.92
N HIS A 38 -2.92 -4.10 -10.87
CA HIS A 38 -3.99 -4.09 -11.87
C HIS A 38 -3.95 -2.89 -12.82
N GLY A 39 -3.17 -1.86 -12.52
CA GLY A 39 -3.09 -0.62 -13.30
C GLY A 39 -4.32 0.30 -13.15
N VAL A 40 -5.32 -0.10 -12.37
CA VAL A 40 -6.60 0.61 -12.21
C VAL A 40 -6.94 0.80 -10.74
N LEU A 41 -7.73 1.83 -10.46
CA LEU A 41 -8.27 2.02 -9.12
C LEU A 41 -9.37 0.99 -8.85
N PRO A 42 -9.40 0.40 -7.66
CA PRO A 42 -10.42 -0.56 -7.28
C PRO A 42 -11.80 0.10 -7.13
N SER A 43 -12.85 -0.60 -7.56
CA SER A 43 -14.24 -0.19 -7.31
C SER A 43 -14.73 -0.57 -5.91
N GLU A 44 -14.23 -1.69 -5.38
CA GLU A 44 -14.60 -2.25 -4.07
C GLU A 44 -13.34 -2.63 -3.29
N TYR A 45 -13.41 -2.69 -1.95
CA TYR A 45 -12.28 -3.12 -1.13
C TYR A 45 -12.28 -4.65 -0.97
N ASP A 46 -11.41 -5.35 -1.70
CA ASP A 46 -11.21 -6.81 -1.56
C ASP A 46 -9.71 -7.16 -1.43
N ILE A 47 -9.31 -7.59 -0.24
CA ILE A 47 -7.93 -7.92 0.09
C ILE A 47 -7.35 -9.09 -0.72
N ARG A 48 -8.20 -9.94 -1.33
CA ARG A 48 -7.75 -11.09 -2.14
C ARG A 48 -7.35 -10.69 -3.56
N GLU A 49 -7.69 -9.48 -4.00
CA GLU A 49 -7.27 -8.99 -5.32
C GLU A 49 -5.79 -8.59 -5.36
N VAL A 50 -5.12 -8.48 -4.22
CA VAL A 50 -3.70 -8.15 -4.14
C VAL A 50 -2.91 -9.25 -3.44
N PRO A 51 -1.61 -9.39 -3.74
CA PRO A 51 -0.75 -10.31 -2.99
C PRO A 51 -0.61 -9.83 -1.54
N GLU A 52 -1.05 -10.68 -0.60
CA GLU A 52 -1.05 -10.40 0.84
C GLU A 52 0.34 -10.03 1.36
N ASP A 53 1.38 -10.74 0.93
CA ASP A 53 2.76 -10.51 1.38
C ASP A 53 3.24 -9.09 1.03
N LEU A 54 2.93 -8.63 -0.18
CA LEU A 54 3.24 -7.27 -0.64
C LEU A 54 2.42 -6.22 0.13
N TYR A 55 1.13 -6.47 0.34
CA TYR A 55 0.28 -5.59 1.13
C TYR A 55 0.80 -5.43 2.57
N LEU A 56 1.11 -6.53 3.23
CA LEU A 56 1.65 -6.52 4.60
C LEU A 56 3.01 -5.82 4.66
N ALA A 57 3.88 -6.03 3.68
CA ALA A 57 5.17 -5.34 3.59
C ALA A 57 5.00 -3.81 3.44
N VAL A 58 4.09 -3.37 2.57
CA VAL A 58 3.77 -1.93 2.36
C VAL A 58 3.17 -1.31 3.61
N LEU A 59 2.22 -1.99 4.24
CA LEU A 59 1.59 -1.54 5.48
C LEU A 59 2.62 -1.41 6.60
N ALA A 60 3.49 -2.40 6.77
CA ALA A 60 4.57 -2.36 7.77
C ALA A 60 5.52 -1.19 7.50
N ARG A 61 5.93 -0.98 6.24
CA ARG A 61 6.82 0.13 5.86
C ARG A 61 6.18 1.50 6.14
N ARG A 62 4.91 1.66 5.81
CA ARG A 62 4.14 2.89 6.08
C ARG A 62 3.97 3.12 7.58
N LYS A 63 3.67 2.08 8.36
CA LYS A 63 3.56 2.18 9.83
C LYS A 63 4.90 2.54 10.47
N GLN A 64 6.02 2.04 9.96
CA GLN A 64 7.35 2.46 10.42
C GLN A 64 7.57 3.95 10.14
N ALA A 65 7.31 4.40 8.91
CA ALA A 65 7.46 5.82 8.54
C ALA A 65 6.59 6.78 9.37
N GLN A 66 5.40 6.36 9.80
CA GLN A 66 4.52 7.15 10.68
C GLN A 66 4.94 7.11 12.16
N GLN A 67 5.66 6.08 12.60
CA GLN A 67 6.16 5.97 13.98
C GLN A 67 7.52 6.65 14.18
N GLU A 68 8.25 6.88 13.09
CA GLU A 68 9.53 7.62 13.07
C GLU A 68 9.35 9.14 12.94
N GLY A 69 8.11 9.62 12.77
CA GLY A 69 7.75 11.04 12.58
C GLY A 69 7.27 11.74 13.84
#